data_AF-A0A846PBD0-F1
#
_entry.id   AF-A0A846PBD0-F1
#
_cell.length_a   1.000
_cell.length_b   1.000
_cell.length_c   1.000
_cell.angle_alpha   90.00
_cell.angle_beta   90.00
_cell.angle_gamma   90.00
#
_symmetry.space_group_name_H-M   'P 1'
#
loop_
_entity.id
_entity.type
_entity.pdbx_description
1 polymer ?
#
loop_
_entity_poly.entity_id
_entity_poly.type
_entity_poly.pdbx_seq_one_letter_code
_entity_poly.pdbx_strand_id
1 'polypeptide(L)' 'MTVNEEKGECYCEVCGRKISKEEYESYDGLCWECWDDQMTEECEFEEDII' A
#
# COMPACT_ATOMS: atom_id res chain seq x y z
N MET A 1 5.38 0.13 -15.55
CA MET A 1 4.68 -0.58 -14.46
C MET A 1 4.64 -2.05 -14.86
N THR A 2 5.70 -2.80 -14.59
CA THR A 2 5.81 -4.20 -15.01
C THR A 2 5.29 -5.11 -13.92
N VAL A 3 3.97 -5.31 -13.90
CA VAL A 3 3.40 -6.54 -13.36
C VAL A 3 3.96 -7.65 -14.24
N ASN A 4 4.77 -8.56 -13.68
CA ASN A 4 5.21 -9.73 -14.42
C ASN A 4 3.98 -10.66 -14.58
N GLU A 5 3.24 -10.46 -15.67
CA GLU A 5 2.06 -11.23 -16.07
C GLU A 5 2.31 -12.74 -16.14
N GLU A 6 3.58 -13.15 -16.17
CA GLU A 6 4.03 -14.54 -16.22
C GLU A 6 3.94 -15.28 -14.87
N LYS A 7 3.87 -14.55 -13.74
CA LYS A 7 3.86 -15.15 -12.39
C LYS A 7 2.79 -14.62 -11.42
N GLY A 8 2.05 -13.56 -11.79
CA GLY A 8 1.01 -12.99 -10.93
C GLY A 8 1.54 -12.50 -9.58
N GLU A 9 2.83 -12.15 -9.52
CA GLU A 9 3.49 -11.65 -8.32
C GLU A 9 3.41 -10.13 -8.32
N CYS A 10 2.62 -9.58 -7.41
CA CYS A 10 2.55 -8.14 -7.18
C CYS A 10 3.59 -7.75 -6.11
N TYR A 11 4.08 -6.52 -6.16
CA TYR A 11 5.05 -6.00 -5.19
C TYR A 11 4.62 -4.63 -4.71
N CYS A 12 4.81 -4.38 -3.41
CA CYS A 12 4.57 -3.07 -2.81
C CYS A 12 5.54 -2.05 -3.40
N GLU A 13 5.02 -0.92 -3.87
CA GLU A 13 5.84 0.14 -4.47
C GLU A 13 6.74 0.87 -3.47
N VAL A 14 6.41 0.83 -2.17
CA VAL A 14 7.16 1.50 -1.11
C VAL A 14 8.31 0.62 -0.60
N CYS A 15 8.01 -0.59 -0.14
CA CYS A 15 8.99 -1.46 0.51
C CYS A 15 9.50 -2.60 -0.39
N GLY A 16 8.93 -2.79 -1.58
CA GLY A 16 9.30 -3.86 -2.51
C GLY A 16 8.87 -5.26 -2.05
N ARG A 17 8.02 -5.37 -1.01
CA ARG A 17 7.53 -6.66 -0.52
C ARG A 17 6.61 -7.32 -1.53
N LYS A 18 6.74 -8.62 -1.72
CA LYS A 18 5.78 -9.39 -2.53
C LYS A 18 4.40 -9.38 -1.84
N ILE A 19 3.40 -8.92 -2.57
CA ILE A 19 2.00 -8.87 -2.17
C ILE A 19 1.14 -9.69 -3.12
N SER A 20 -0.03 -10.11 -2.64
CA SER A 20 -1.02 -10.80 -3.47
C SER A 20 -1.70 -9.82 -4.41
N LYS A 21 -2.26 -10.32 -5.51
CA LYS A 21 -3.06 -9.50 -6.42
C LYS A 21 -4.22 -8.79 -5.69
N GLU A 22 -4.89 -9.50 -4.78
CA GLU A 22 -5.96 -8.92 -3.94
C GLU A 22 -5.46 -7.73 -3.10
N GLU A 23 -4.27 -7.82 -2.52
CA GLU A 23 -3.66 -6.72 -1.77
C GLU A 23 -3.28 -5.56 -2.70
N TYR A 24 -2.70 -5.87 -3.86
CA TYR A 24 -2.36 -4.87 -4.86
C TYR A 24 -3.60 -4.08 -5.34
N GLU A 25 -4.74 -4.76 -5.54
CA GLU A 25 -5.99 -4.09 -5.95
C GLU A 25 -6.70 -3.38 -4.78
N SER A 26 -6.56 -3.89 -3.55
CA SER A 26 -7.24 -3.33 -2.37
C SER A 26 -6.49 -2.13 -1.77
N TYR A 27 -5.16 -2.15 -1.84
CA TYR A 27 -4.28 -1.16 -1.24
C TYR A 27 -3.53 -0.33 -2.29
N ASP A 28 -4.06 -0.25 -3.51
CA ASP A 28 -3.54 0.58 -4.61
C ASP A 28 -2.03 0.37 -4.87
N GLY A 29 -1.61 -0.89 -5.02
CA GLY A 29 -0.21 -1.24 -5.27
C GLY A 29 0.69 -1.28 -4.04
N LEU A 30 0.15 -1.07 -2.84
CA LEU A 30 0.87 -1.11 -1.57
C LEU A 30 0.61 -2.41 -0.80
N CYS A 31 1.45 -2.71 0.19
CA CYS A 31 1.13 -3.73 1.19
C CYS A 31 0.33 -3.12 2.34
N TRP A 32 -0.43 -3.94 3.07
CA TRP A 32 -1.20 -3.51 4.26
C TRP A 32 -0.46 -2.53 5.15
N GLU A 33 0.78 -2.84 5.54
CA GLU A 33 1.57 -1.98 6.44
C GLU A 33 1.84 -0.60 5.83
N CYS A 34 2.29 -0.50 4.57
CA CYS A 34 2.56 0.79 3.94
C CYS A 34 1.29 1.58 3.59
N TRP A 35 0.18 0.89 3.34
CA TRP A 35 -1.11 1.53 3.10
C TRP A 35 -1.71 2.09 4.40
N ASP A 36 -1.64 1.32 5.48
CA ASP A 36 -2.05 1.73 6.83
C ASP A 36 -1.19 2.90 7.34
N ASP A 37 0.13 2.85 7.12
CA ASP A 37 1.06 3.91 7.48
C ASP A 37 0.76 5.21 6.72
N GLN A 38 0.51 5.14 5.39
CA GLN A 38 0.08 6.31 4.60
C GLN A 38 -1.26 6.88 5.04
N MET A 39 -2.23 6.02 5.39
CA MET A 39 -3.55 6.47 5.85
C MET A 39 -3.52 7.08 7.25
N THR A 40 -2.56 6.64 8.08
CA THR A 40 -2.45 7.08 9.48
C THR A 40 -1.58 8.34 9.60
N GLU A 41 -0.52 8.48 8.81
CA GLU A 41 0.36 9.66 8.83
C GLU A 41 -0.34 10.92 8.25
N GLU A 42 -1.37 10.78 7.39
CA GLU A 42 -2.24 11.90 6.99
C GLU A 42 -3.40 12.19 7.98
N CYS A 43 -3.59 11.38 9.02
CA CYS A 43 -4.61 11.60 10.06
C CYS A 43 -4.05 12.20 11.37
N GLU A 44 -2.86 12.80 11.38
CA GLU A 44 -2.34 13.59 12.51
C GLU A 44 -2.65 15.11 12.41
N PHE A 45 -3.82 15.52 11.87
CA PHE A 45 -4.24 16.93 11.84
C PHE A 45 -5.67 17.26 12.30
N GLU A 46 -6.35 16.39 13.07
CA GLU A 46 -7.61 16.77 13.75
C GLU A 46 -7.56 16.55 15.27
N GLU A 47 -6.41 16.77 15.90
CA GLU A 47 -6.30 17.01 17.35
C GLU A 47 -5.72 18.40 17.65
N ASP A 48 -6.28 19.46 17.03
CA ASP A 48 -6.16 20.85 17.55
C ASP A 48 -7.38 21.70 17.09
N ILE A 49 -8.58 21.34 17.57
CA ILE A 49 -9.68 22.31 17.71
C ILE A 49 -9.78 22.63 19.20
N ILE A 50 -9.05 23.68 19.59
CA ILE A 50 -9.09 24.37 20.88
C ILE A 50 -10.48 24.95 21.15
#